data_AF-A0A832PZ52-F1
#
_entry.id   AF-A0A832PZ52-F1
#
_cell.length_a   1.000
_cell.length_b   1.000
_cell.length_c   1.000
_cell.angle_alpha   90.00
_cell.angle_beta   90.00
_cell.angle_gamma   90.00
#
_symmetry.space_group_name_H-M   'P 1'
#
loop_
_entity.id
_entity.type
_entity.pdbx_description
1 polymer ?
#
loop_
_entity_poly.entity_id
_entity_poly.type
_entity_poly.pdbx_seq_one_letter_code
_entity_poly.pdbx_strand_id
1 'polypeptide(L)' 'MNVAIVGISGAVGQELLRVLEERNFPVDNLFL' A
#
# COMPACT_ATOMS: atom_id res chain seq x y z
N MET A 1 -4.40 -0.89 11.81
CA MET A 1 -5.21 -1.73 10.91
C MET A 1 -4.30 -2.61 10.08
N ASN A 2 -4.64 -3.89 9.88
CA ASN A 2 -3.87 -4.78 9.01
C ASN A 2 -4.42 -4.68 7.58
N VAL A 3 -3.55 -4.33 6.64
CA VAL A 3 -3.92 -4.16 5.23
C VAL A 3 -3.00 -5.02 4.37
N ALA A 4 -3.59 -5.73 3.41
CA ALA A 4 -2.87 -6.52 2.41
C ALA A 4 -3.15 -5.95 1.02
N ILE A 5 -2.10 -5.79 0.22
CA ILE A 5 -2.21 -5.32 -1.16
C ILE A 5 -1.91 -6.49 -2.09
N VAL A 6 -2.90 -6.90 -2.87
CA VAL A 6 -2.74 -7.99 -3.85
C VAL A 6 -2.28 -7.40 -5.19
N GLY A 7 -1.25 -8.00 -5.79
CA GLY A 7 -0.72 -7.53 -7.09
C GLY A 7 0.26 -6.37 -6.98
N ILE A 8 0.99 -6.27 -5.87
CA ILE A 8 1.98 -5.22 -5.60
C ILE A 8 3.09 -5.09 -6.66
N SER A 9 3.39 -6.18 -7.37
CA SER A 9 4.39 -6.21 -8.45
C SER A 9 3.97 -5.48 -9.72
N GLY A 10 2.69 -5.15 -9.88
CA GLY A 10 2.19 -4.38 -11.02
C GLY A 10 2.35 -2.87 -10.83
N ALA A 11 2.30 -2.12 -11.93
CA ALA A 11 2.39 -0.66 -11.91
C ALA A 11 1.34 0.00 -10.99
N VAL A 12 0.13 -0.57 -10.93
CA VAL A 12 -0.96 -0.09 -10.07
C VAL A 12 -0.63 -0.29 -8.59
N GLY A 13 0.00 -1.41 -8.22
CA GLY A 13 0.38 -1.69 -6.84
C GLY A 13 1.41 -0.71 -6.31
N GLN A 14 2.40 -0.36 -7.14
CA GLN A 14 3.42 0.64 -6.80
C GLN A 14 2.83 2.04 -6.64
N GLU A 15 1.88 2.43 -7.50
CA GLU A 15 1.25 3.75 -7.40
C GLU A 15 0.30 3.83 -6.19
N LEU A 16 -0.39 2.74 -5.88
CA LEU A 16 -1.20 2.64 -4.66
C LEU A 16 -0.34 2.87 -3.40
N LEU A 17 0.86 2.27 -3.33
CA LEU A 17 1.78 2.51 -2.22
C LEU A 17 2.15 3.99 -2.08
N ARG A 18 2.47 4.66 -3.20
CA ARG A 18 2.79 6.10 -3.21
C ARG A 18 1.63 6.93 -2.65
N VAL A 19 0.41 6.66 -3.08
CA VAL A 19 -0.78 7.37 -2.58
C VAL A 19 -1.00 7.14 -1.08
N LEU A 20 -0.79 5.92 -0.58
CA LEU A 20 -0.92 5.62 0.85
C LEU A 20 0.11 6.40 1.69
N GLU A 21 1.35 6.50 1.19
CA GLU A 21 2.42 7.28 1.82
C GLU A 21 2.11 8.78 1.81
N GLU A 22 1.75 9.36 0.64
CA GLU A 22 1.41 10.79 0.50
C GLU A 22 0.26 11.22 1.42
N ARG A 23 -0.69 10.31 1.66
CA ARG A 23 -1.88 10.58 2.49
C ARG A 23 -1.65 10.28 3.97
N ASN A 24 -0.45 9.88 4.38
CA ASN A 24 -0.13 9.41 5.74
C ASN A 24 -1.16 8.39 6.23
N PHE A 25 -1.52 7.45 5.36
CA PHE A 25 -2.57 6.49 5.67
C PHE A 25 -2.13 5.60 6.84
N PRO A 26 -2.96 5.41 7.89
CA PRO A 26 -2.56 4.67 9.07
C PRO A 26 -2.52 3.16 8.78
N VAL A 27 -1.34 2.65 8.43
CA VAL A 27 -1.02 1.22 8.32
C VAL A 27 -0.06 0.82 9.42
N ASP A 28 -0.47 -0.13 10.26
CA ASP A 28 0.38 -0.64 11.35
C ASP A 28 1.29 -1.76 10.84
N ASN A 29 0.75 -2.63 9.97
CA ASN A 29 1.47 -3.70 9.30
C ASN A 29 1.02 -3.74 7.84
N LEU A 30 1.99 -3.61 6.94
CA LEU A 30 1.81 -3.79 5.51
C LEU A 30 2.37 -5.15 5.10
N PHE A 31 1.49 -6.01 4.59
CA PHE A 31 1.89 -7.32 4.06
C PHE A 31 2.00 -7.21 2.54
N LEU A 32 3.22 -7.41 2.03
CA LEU A 32 3.60 -7.36 0.62
C LEU A 32 3.55 -8.75 -0.02
#